data_AF-A0A2M7JY08-F1
#
_entry.id   AF-A0A2M7JY08-F1
#
_cell.length_a   1.000
_cell.length_b   1.000
_cell.length_c   1.000
_cell.angle_alpha   90.00
_cell.angle_beta   90.00
_cell.angle_gamma   90.00
#
_symmetry.space_group_name_H-M   'P 1'
#
loop_
_entity.id
_entity.type
_entity.pdbx_description
1 polymer ?
#
loop_
_entity_poly.entity_id
_entity_poly.type
_entity_poly.pdbx_seq_one_letter_code
_entity_poly.pdbx_strand_id
1 'polypeptide(L)'
;MEKVLAMILALTQYNPRSLAQHIGVGRPWDLDRTKGGVVMLQPYSSTNGEHWYGGTADAIYQNMHFVQDSHVDEIFVLAGDHVYTMRYDHVIAAHR
;
A
#
# COMPACT_ATOMS: atom_id res chain seq x y z
N MET A 1 -15.62 -6.30 17.68
CA MET A 1 -14.95 -6.42 16.37
C MET A 1 -13.46 -6.36 16.63
N GLU A 2 -12.76 -7.45 16.39
CA GLU A 2 -11.30 -7.50 16.53
C GLU A 2 -10.70 -6.53 15.49
N LYS A 3 -9.90 -5.56 15.94
CA LYS A 3 -9.20 -4.66 15.01
C LYS A 3 -8.22 -5.51 14.22
N VAL A 4 -8.51 -5.77 12.94
CA VAL A 4 -7.51 -6.29 12.01
C VAL A 4 -6.34 -5.30 12.01
N LEU A 5 -5.15 -5.77 12.36
CA LEU A 5 -3.92 -5.00 12.24
C LEU A 5 -3.62 -4.87 10.74
N ALA A 6 -4.17 -3.83 10.10
CA ALA A 6 -3.95 -3.58 8.68
C ALA A 6 -2.61 -2.87 8.47
N MET A 7 -1.73 -3.47 7.67
CA MET A 7 -0.59 -2.81 7.05
C MET A 7 -1.00 -2.42 5.63
N ILE A 8 -0.90 -1.14 5.30
CA ILE A 8 -1.30 -0.58 4.01
C ILE A 8 -0.05 -0.04 3.31
N LEU A 9 0.20 -0.52 2.10
CA LEU A 9 1.27 -0.01 1.25
C LEU A 9 0.65 0.83 0.14
N ALA A 10 0.92 2.14 0.14
CA ALA A 10 0.47 3.06 -0.90
C ALA A 10 1.59 3.22 -1.94
N LEU A 11 1.47 2.50 -3.06
CA LEU A 11 2.38 2.58 -4.19
C LEU A 11 2.04 3.82 -5.03
N THR A 12 2.97 4.77 -5.09
CA THR A 12 2.79 6.06 -5.77
C THR A 12 3.85 6.25 -6.85
N GLN A 13 3.50 6.94 -7.95
CA GLN A 13 4.41 7.15 -9.08
C GLN A 13 4.67 8.63 -9.33
N TYR A 14 3.74 9.32 -9.99
CA TYR A 14 3.92 10.71 -10.41
C TYR A 14 3.41 11.71 -9.36
N ASN A 15 4.19 12.76 -9.12
CA ASN A 15 3.86 13.90 -8.26
C ASN A 15 3.19 13.52 -6.91
N PRO A 16 3.80 12.65 -6.09
CA PRO A 16 3.17 12.10 -4.90
C PRO A 16 3.07 13.09 -3.73
N ARG A 17 3.58 14.32 -3.86
CA ARG A 17 3.77 15.24 -2.75
C ARG A 17 2.48 15.60 -2.01
N SER A 18 1.43 15.98 -2.73
CA SER A 18 0.15 16.35 -2.11
C SER A 18 -0.52 15.14 -1.46
N LEU A 19 -0.44 13.97 -2.10
CA LEU A 19 -0.95 12.72 -1.55
C LEU A 19 -0.19 12.32 -0.28
N ALA A 20 1.14 12.44 -0.28
CA ALA A 20 1.99 12.20 0.88
C ALA A 20 1.60 13.10 2.07
N GLN A 21 1.34 14.38 1.80
CA GLN A 21 0.89 15.35 2.81
C GLN A 21 -0.51 15.00 3.35
N HIS A 22 -1.41 14.57 2.47
CA HIS A 22 -2.76 14.19 2.84
C HIS A 22 -2.78 12.93 3.72
N ILE A 23 -2.00 11.91 3.35
CA ILE A 23 -1.87 10.66 4.11
C ILE A 23 -1.12 10.91 5.43
N GLY A 24 -0.01 11.66 5.38
CA GLY A 24 0.82 11.95 6.53
C GLY A 24 1.24 10.68 7.27
N VAL A 25 1.10 10.68 8.59
CA VAL A 25 1.32 9.49 9.44
C VAL A 25 0.08 8.60 9.54
N GLY A 26 -0.99 8.89 8.79
CA GLY A 26 -2.22 8.10 8.80
C GLY A 26 -3.13 8.32 10.02
N ARG A 27 -2.83 9.29 10.89
CA ARG A 27 -3.61 9.61 12.10
C ARG A 27 -5.12 9.81 11.85
N PRO A 28 -5.58 10.49 10.78
CA PRO A 28 -7.02 10.65 10.52
C PRO A 28 -7.79 9.32 10.39
N TRP A 29 -7.10 8.23 10.07
CA TRP A 29 -7.66 6.89 9.90
C TRP A 29 -7.19 5.90 10.97
N ASP A 30 -6.65 6.38 12.10
CA ASP A 30 -6.10 5.53 13.17
C ASP A 30 -5.01 4.58 12.62
N LEU A 31 -4.14 5.07 11.73
CA LEU A 31 -3.03 4.30 11.12
C LEU A 31 -1.64 4.70 11.66
N ASP A 32 -1.55 5.61 12.63
CA ASP A 32 -0.30 6.02 13.30
C ASP A 32 0.10 5.05 14.44
N ARG A 33 0.12 3.75 14.14
CA ARG A 33 0.31 2.65 15.11
C ARG A 33 1.77 2.20 15.18
N THR A 34 2.17 1.55 16.28
CA THR A 34 3.45 0.81 16.37
C THR A 34 3.46 -0.51 15.61
N LYS A 35 2.28 -1.09 15.33
CA LYS A 35 2.12 -2.31 14.50
C LYS A 35 1.00 -2.08 13.47
N GLY A 36 1.31 -2.32 12.19
CA GLY A 36 0.46 -1.95 11.06
C GLY A 36 0.64 -0.48 10.68
N GLY A 37 -0.36 0.10 10.03
CA GLY A 37 -0.36 1.51 9.61
C GLY A 37 -0.29 1.67 8.09
N VAL A 38 0.15 2.84 7.64
CA VAL A 38 0.30 3.17 6.21
C VAL A 38 1.74 3.53 5.89
N VAL A 39 2.26 2.97 4.81
CA VAL A 39 3.59 3.27 4.27
C VAL A 39 3.43 3.72 2.82
N MET A 40 4.00 4.87 2.50
CA MET A 40 4.05 5.37 1.12
C MET A 40 5.33 4.87 0.45
N LEU A 41 5.16 4.21 -0.69
CA LEU A 41 6.26 3.66 -1.49
C LEU A 41 6.33 4.40 -2.82
N GLN A 42 7.52 4.86 -3.15
CA GLN A 42 7.83 5.60 -4.36
C GLN A 42 8.89 4.85 -5.16
N PRO A 43 8.93 5.02 -6.49
CA PRO A 43 10.02 4.51 -7.30
C PRO A 43 11.36 5.04 -6.79
N TYR A 44 12.36 4.17 -6.76
CA TYR A 44 13.71 4.55 -6.32
C TYR A 44 14.42 5.31 -7.44
N SER A 45 14.97 6.48 -7.17
CA SER A 45 15.98 7.08 -8.08
C SER A 45 17.34 6.52 -7.70
N SER A 46 17.88 5.65 -8.55
CA SER A 46 19.25 5.14 -8.42
C SER A 46 20.24 6.10 -9.10
N THR A 47 21.51 6.05 -8.70
CA THR A 47 22.60 6.82 -9.32
C THR A 47 22.77 6.56 -10.82
N ASN A 48 22.19 5.47 -11.34
CA ASN A 48 22.22 5.10 -12.75
C ASN A 48 20.99 5.58 -13.55
N GLY A 49 20.08 6.36 -12.95
CA GLY A 49 18.91 6.95 -13.61
C GLY A 49 17.60 6.82 -12.81
N GLU A 50 16.57 7.54 -13.26
CA GLU A 50 15.21 7.43 -12.71
C GLU A 50 14.61 6.04 -12.99
N HIS A 51 14.46 5.21 -11.96
CA HIS A 51 13.75 3.93 -12.08
C HIS A 51 12.28 4.13 -11.74
N TRP A 52 11.51 4.57 -12.72
CA TRP A 52 10.05 4.56 -12.63
C TRP A 52 9.52 3.14 -12.52
N TYR A 53 8.33 2.96 -11.93
CA TYR A 53 7.59 1.72 -12.09
C TYR A 53 7.23 1.52 -13.56
N GLY A 54 7.59 0.38 -14.13
CA GLY A 54 7.19 -0.05 -15.48
C GLY A 54 5.70 -0.39 -15.61
N GLY A 55 4.97 -0.37 -14.50
CA GLY A 55 3.53 -0.59 -14.40
C GLY A 55 3.14 -1.04 -12.99
N THR A 56 1.85 -1.33 -12.76
CA THR A 56 1.34 -1.74 -11.44
C THR A 56 1.98 -3.04 -10.93
N ALA A 57 2.19 -4.02 -11.82
CA ALA A 57 2.87 -5.27 -11.47
C ALA A 57 4.34 -5.03 -11.09
N ASP A 58 5.03 -4.14 -11.82
CA ASP A 58 6.40 -3.76 -11.51
C ASP A 58 6.50 -2.98 -10.20
N ALA A 59 5.53 -2.12 -9.88
CA ALA A 59 5.44 -1.44 -8.60
C ALA A 59 5.37 -2.44 -7.43
N ILE A 60 4.62 -3.52 -7.57
CA ILE A 60 4.58 -4.61 -6.58
C ILE A 60 5.92 -5.34 -6.53
N TYR A 61 6.47 -5.70 -7.69
CA TYR A 61 7.73 -6.44 -7.79
C TYR A 61 8.92 -5.71 -7.15
N GLN A 62 9.09 -4.41 -7.45
CA GLN A 62 10.14 -3.58 -6.86
C GLN A 62 10.04 -3.47 -5.33
N ASN A 63 8.83 -3.66 -4.76
CA ASN A 63 8.55 -3.57 -3.33
C ASN A 63 8.28 -4.94 -2.68
N MET A 64 8.63 -6.05 -3.35
CA MET A 64 8.32 -7.41 -2.89
C MET A 64 8.88 -7.72 -1.49
N HIS A 65 9.97 -7.07 -1.08
CA HIS A 65 10.55 -7.22 0.25
C HIS A 65 9.56 -6.90 1.38
N PHE A 66 8.66 -5.90 1.22
CA PHE A 66 7.61 -5.63 2.22
C PHE A 66 6.66 -6.81 2.40
N VAL A 67 6.34 -7.51 1.30
CA VAL A 67 5.47 -8.69 1.33
C VAL A 67 6.21 -9.85 2.01
N GLN A 68 7.47 -10.09 1.64
CA GLN A 68 8.30 -11.17 2.19
C GLN A 68 8.57 -10.99 3.69
N ASP A 69 8.88 -9.77 4.14
CA ASP A 69 9.22 -9.47 5.53
C ASP A 69 7.99 -9.45 6.46
N SER A 70 6.78 -9.24 5.90
CA SER A 70 5.55 -9.15 6.69
C SER A 70 4.95 -10.50 7.07
N HIS A 71 5.42 -11.61 6.49
CA HIS A 71 4.91 -12.97 6.73
C HIS A 71 3.38 -13.10 6.63
N VAL A 72 2.77 -12.39 5.69
CA VAL A 72 1.32 -12.45 5.45
C VAL A 72 0.95 -13.63 4.55
N ASP A 73 -0.22 -14.23 4.78
CA ASP A 73 -0.72 -15.34 3.96
C ASP A 73 -1.30 -14.87 2.61
N GLU A 74 -1.92 -13.69 2.62
CA GLU A 74 -2.66 -13.14 1.47
C GLU A 74 -2.40 -11.63 1.37
N ILE A 75 -2.33 -11.12 0.14
CA ILE A 75 -2.29 -9.68 -0.13
C ILE A 75 -3.55 -9.27 -0.89
N PHE A 76 -4.06 -8.08 -0.58
CA PHE A 76 -5.23 -7.53 -1.24
C PHE A 76 -4.85 -6.27 -2.03
N VAL A 77 -4.85 -6.38 -3.36
CA VAL A 77 -4.41 -5.31 -4.26
C VAL A 77 -5.61 -4.47 -4.69
N LEU A 78 -5.50 -3.15 -4.52
CA LEU A 78 -6.57 -2.19 -4.79
C LEU A 78 -6.10 -1.06 -5.71
N ALA A 79 -7.00 -0.60 -6.57
CA ALA A 79 -6.85 0.67 -7.27
C ALA A 79 -7.18 1.84 -6.32
N GLY A 80 -6.33 2.87 -6.32
CA GLY A 80 -6.40 3.99 -5.37
C GLY A 80 -7.22 5.20 -5.85
N ASP A 81 -7.86 5.11 -7.02
CA ASP A 81 -8.49 6.22 -7.73
C ASP A 81 -10.03 6.07 -7.87
N HIS A 82 -10.61 5.01 -7.32
CA HIS A 82 -12.05 4.77 -7.34
C HIS A 82 -12.73 5.24 -6.06
N VAL A 83 -13.88 5.92 -6.19
CA VAL A 83 -14.75 6.29 -5.06
C VAL A 83 -15.87 5.25 -4.94
N TYR A 84 -15.78 4.38 -3.93
CA TYR A 84 -16.79 3.35 -3.67
C TYR A 84 -16.75 2.89 -2.21
N THR A 85 -17.73 2.07 -1.82
CA THR A 85 -17.74 1.38 -0.52
C THR A 85 -17.92 -0.10 -0.78
N MET A 86 -17.06 -0.93 -0.18
CA MET A 86 -17.10 -2.38 -0.34
C MET A 86 -16.71 -3.07 0.97
N ARG A 87 -17.34 -4.21 1.22
CA ARG A 87 -16.98 -5.14 2.28
C ARG A 87 -16.00 -6.18 1.75
N TYR A 88 -14.71 -6.00 2.02
CA TYR A 88 -13.65 -6.88 1.50
C TYR A 88 -13.60 -8.25 2.17
N ASP A 89 -14.22 -8.42 3.34
CA ASP A 89 -14.31 -9.71 4.02
C ASP A 89 -15.03 -10.77 3.15
N HIS A 90 -16.06 -10.37 2.39
CA HIS A 90 -16.74 -11.27 1.45
C HIS A 90 -15.86 -11.65 0.26
N VAL A 91 -15.01 -10.73 -0.22
CA VAL A 91 -14.10 -10.99 -1.33
C VAL A 91 -13.00 -11.96 -0.92
N ILE A 92 -12.42 -11.74 0.27
CA ILE A 92 -11.40 -12.61 0.86
C ILE A 92 -12.00 -14.00 1.12
N ALA A 93 -13.22 -14.07 1.69
CA ALA A 93 -13.88 -15.35 1.93
C ALA A 93 -14.20 -16.12 0.64
N ALA A 94 -14.48 -15.43 -0.47
CA ALA A 94 -14.72 -16.07 -1.76
C ALA A 94 -13.43 -16.52 -2.49
N HIS A 95 -12.28 -15.95 -2.12
CA HIS A 95 -10.97 -16.36 -2.64
C HIS A 95 -10.48 -17.67 -2.00
N ARG A 96 -10.83 -17.89 -0.73
CA ARG A 96 -10.48 -19.08 0.07
C ARG A 96 -11.39 -20.27 -0.24
#